data_AF-B6U6U9-F1
#
_entry.id   AF-B6U6U9-F1
#
_cell.length_a   1.000
_cell.length_b   1.000
_cell.length_c   1.000
_cell.angle_alpha   90.00
_cell.angle_beta   90.00
_cell.angle_gamma   90.00
#
_symmetry.space_group_name_H-M   'P 1'
#
loop_
_entity.id
_entity.type
_entity.pdbx_description
1 polymer ?
#
loop_
_entity_poly.entity_id
_entity_poly.type
_entity_poly.pdbx_seq_one_letter_code
_entity_poly.pdbx_strand_id
1 'polypeptide(L)'
;MRRSRSCLSCVPMGTAALPIENHFVAPAALPSVPASDSEDGGFGKGSIDLGGLEVRQVTTFAKVWSTTQGGQDGLGATFFKPSPVPAGFSVLGHYAQPNNRPLFGHVLVGRDTSGAGGALLAAPVDYALVWSSPDGAGHFWLPTAPEGYKAVGVVVTAAADKPSPDEVRCVRADFTDACETEESVWSSDKDGFSASTLRPAVRGIEARGVHAGTFLAQSSATPAAAAGVSTTLACLKNNSASYTSSMPDLAQLNSLLAAYAPHVYLHPNEPYFPSSVAWFFENGALMYQKGSSQTPTPVPADGSNLPQGGGNDGGYWLDLPADGNQREKVKRGDLAGAKVYVQAKPMLGGTVADLAVWIFYPFNGPARAKVGLIPSIPLGEIGEHVGDWEHVTLRVSNFSGELLRMYFSQHSAGTWVDASRLEYLDGGDGGGSRPVAYASLHGHAFYPNAGTVLQGNSGLGIGIRNDCARGSRLDTGAGRCEVVSAEYLGVKEPAWLGFEREWGPRDEYDIGREINRAARLLPRSVRERLAKLVEKVLVGEGPTGPKMHGNWRNDEREA
;
A
#
# COMPACT_ATOMS: atom_id res chain seq x y z
N MET A 1 -63.91 12.28 30.93
CA MET A 1 -62.46 12.48 30.71
C MET A 1 -62.01 11.65 29.52
N ARG A 2 -61.96 12.26 28.32
CA ARG A 2 -61.41 11.64 27.09
C ARG A 2 -59.91 11.91 27.05
N ARG A 3 -59.09 10.87 27.09
CA ARG A 3 -57.63 10.97 26.90
C ARG A 3 -57.32 11.05 25.41
N SER A 4 -56.86 12.22 24.98
CA SER A 4 -56.26 12.45 23.65
C SER A 4 -54.92 11.70 23.56
N ARG A 5 -54.75 10.87 22.52
CA ARG A 5 -53.47 10.28 22.14
C ARG A 5 -52.75 11.27 21.23
N SER A 6 -51.66 11.85 21.72
CA SER A 6 -50.72 12.63 20.94
C SER A 6 -49.90 11.68 20.06
N CYS A 7 -50.10 11.74 18.74
CA CYS A 7 -49.22 11.11 17.77
C CYS A 7 -47.92 11.93 17.69
N LEU A 8 -46.79 11.30 18.04
CA LEU A 8 -45.46 11.83 17.73
C LEU A 8 -45.31 11.83 16.21
N SER A 9 -45.13 13.02 15.63
CA SER A 9 -44.80 13.20 14.22
C SER A 9 -43.46 12.54 13.91
N CYS A 10 -43.44 11.55 13.02
CA CYS A 10 -42.21 11.07 12.39
C CYS A 10 -41.61 12.23 11.58
N VAL A 11 -40.50 12.78 12.07
CA VAL A 11 -39.63 13.64 11.26
C VAL A 11 -38.99 12.72 10.21
N PRO A 12 -39.06 13.05 8.90
CA PRO A 12 -38.32 12.30 7.91
C PRO A 12 -36.83 12.48 8.21
N MET A 13 -36.12 11.38 8.52
CA MET A 13 -34.66 11.38 8.48
C MET A 13 -34.27 11.74 7.05
N GLY A 14 -33.71 12.94 6.85
CA GLY A 14 -33.05 13.27 5.60
C GLY A 14 -31.98 12.22 5.35
N THR A 15 -32.02 11.55 4.20
CA THR A 15 -30.95 10.66 3.75
C THR A 15 -29.69 11.50 3.61
N ALA A 16 -28.74 11.35 4.53
CA ALA A 16 -27.44 11.99 4.38
C ALA A 16 -26.84 11.59 3.02
N ALA A 17 -26.25 12.57 2.32
CA ALA A 17 -25.54 12.34 1.06
C ALA A 17 -24.45 11.27 1.26
N LEU A 18 -24.33 10.33 0.31
CA LEU A 18 -23.31 9.29 0.39
C LEU A 18 -21.93 9.91 0.10
N PRO A 19 -20.85 9.42 0.74
CA PRO A 19 -19.49 9.92 0.48
C PRO A 19 -19.14 10.02 -1.02
N ILE A 20 -19.50 9.00 -1.80
CA ILE A 20 -19.26 8.90 -3.25
C ILE A 20 -19.85 10.05 -4.09
N GLU A 21 -20.83 10.79 -3.58
CA GLU A 21 -21.44 11.93 -4.28
C GLU A 21 -20.52 13.14 -4.32
N ASN A 22 -19.45 13.14 -3.52
CA ASN A 22 -18.42 14.17 -3.51
C ASN A 22 -17.12 13.64 -4.13
N HIS A 23 -16.43 14.50 -4.89
CA HIS A 23 -15.06 14.23 -5.32
C HIS A 23 -14.10 14.44 -4.15
N PHE A 24 -13.13 13.55 -3.99
CA PHE A 24 -12.03 13.81 -3.06
C PHE A 24 -11.21 15.01 -3.54
N VAL A 25 -10.91 15.92 -2.61
CA VAL A 25 -9.96 17.01 -2.81
C VAL A 25 -8.88 16.84 -1.76
N ALA A 26 -7.66 16.60 -2.21
CA ALA A 26 -6.53 16.47 -1.31
C ALA A 26 -6.37 17.76 -0.47
N PRO A 27 -6.00 17.67 0.82
CA PRO A 27 -5.81 18.86 1.65
C PRO A 27 -4.70 19.79 1.13
N ALA A 28 -3.81 19.29 0.27
CA ALA A 28 -2.79 20.06 -0.43
C ALA A 28 -3.15 20.11 -1.92
N ALA A 29 -2.79 21.22 -2.56
CA ALA A 29 -2.68 21.23 -4.02
C ALA A 29 -1.63 20.21 -4.47
N LEU A 30 -1.75 19.74 -5.71
CA LEU A 30 -0.71 18.93 -6.32
C LEU A 30 0.65 19.63 -6.21
N PRO A 31 1.74 18.88 -5.95
CA PRO A 31 3.07 19.45 -5.83
C PRO A 31 3.41 20.21 -7.10
N SER A 32 4.08 21.35 -6.94
CA SER A 32 4.73 22.01 -8.06
C SER A 32 5.90 21.16 -8.52
N VAL A 33 5.64 20.22 -9.43
CA VAL A 33 6.64 19.32 -9.98
C VAL A 33 7.60 20.16 -10.83
N PRO A 34 8.91 20.20 -10.51
CA PRO A 34 9.87 20.92 -11.32
C PRO A 34 9.93 20.31 -12.73
N ALA A 35 10.26 21.16 -13.72
CA ALA A 35 10.59 20.67 -15.04
C ALA A 35 11.70 19.63 -14.93
N SER A 36 11.63 18.56 -15.72
CA SER A 36 12.67 17.54 -15.64
C SER A 36 14.00 18.11 -16.11
N ASP A 37 15.08 17.71 -15.44
CA ASP A 37 16.44 18.01 -15.86
C ASP A 37 16.85 17.21 -17.12
N SER A 38 16.01 16.26 -17.56
CA SER A 38 16.21 15.45 -18.76
C SER A 38 15.26 15.88 -19.89
N GLU A 39 15.78 16.00 -21.11
CA GLU A 39 14.97 16.29 -22.31
C GLU A 39 13.92 15.21 -22.58
N ASP A 40 14.19 13.98 -22.15
CA ASP A 40 13.33 12.80 -22.29
C ASP A 40 12.38 12.58 -21.08
N GLY A 41 12.37 13.46 -20.08
CA GLY A 41 11.64 13.25 -18.82
C GLY A 41 10.13 13.15 -19.02
N GLY A 42 9.53 11.99 -18.73
CA GLY A 42 8.11 11.70 -18.97
C GLY A 42 7.17 11.98 -17.80
N PHE A 43 7.70 12.14 -16.58
CA PHE A 43 6.91 12.30 -15.37
C PHE A 43 6.02 13.55 -15.40
N GLY A 44 4.77 13.41 -14.98
CA GLY A 44 3.83 14.54 -14.85
C GLY A 44 3.30 15.11 -16.17
N LYS A 45 3.58 14.48 -17.32
CA LYS A 45 3.15 14.98 -18.65
C LYS A 45 1.68 14.67 -19.00
N GLY A 46 0.97 13.94 -18.15
CA GLY A 46 -0.44 13.57 -18.35
C GLY A 46 -0.69 12.41 -19.33
N SER A 47 0.35 11.91 -20.01
CA SER A 47 0.27 10.75 -20.91
C SER A 47 1.55 9.92 -20.85
N ILE A 48 1.42 8.61 -21.03
CA ILE A 48 2.54 7.65 -21.07
C ILE A 48 2.40 6.78 -22.32
N ASP A 49 3.49 6.57 -23.05
CA ASP A 49 3.53 5.65 -24.18
C ASP A 49 3.98 4.25 -23.74
N LEU A 50 3.11 3.26 -23.94
CA LEU A 50 3.35 1.85 -23.60
C LEU A 50 4.06 1.08 -24.74
N GLY A 51 4.64 1.78 -25.73
CA GLY A 51 5.34 1.19 -26.87
C GLY A 51 4.53 1.24 -28.17
N GLY A 52 3.86 2.36 -28.44
CA GLY A 52 2.92 2.58 -29.53
C GLY A 52 1.46 2.70 -29.07
N LEU A 53 1.17 2.43 -27.79
CA LEU A 53 -0.13 2.63 -27.17
C LEU A 53 0.00 3.75 -26.14
N GLU A 54 -0.38 4.96 -26.53
CA GLU A 54 -0.41 6.10 -25.62
C GLU A 54 -1.63 6.01 -24.70
N VAL A 55 -1.41 6.14 -23.40
CA VAL A 55 -2.47 6.11 -22.40
C VAL A 55 -2.54 7.40 -21.60
N ARG A 56 -3.75 7.73 -21.10
CA ARG A 56 -4.01 8.85 -20.19
C ARG A 56 -4.94 8.44 -19.06
N GLN A 57 -4.75 9.03 -17.89
CA GLN A 57 -5.68 8.91 -16.78
C GLN A 57 -6.90 9.81 -16.98
N VAL A 58 -8.09 9.25 -16.80
CA VAL A 58 -9.35 9.98 -16.68
C VAL A 58 -9.88 9.79 -15.26
N THR A 59 -10.00 10.88 -14.52
CA THR A 59 -10.48 10.92 -13.12
C THR A 59 -11.90 11.48 -13.00
N THR A 60 -12.53 11.84 -14.12
CA THR A 60 -13.89 12.38 -14.18
C THR A 60 -14.84 11.40 -14.84
N PHE A 61 -16.06 11.35 -14.32
CA PHE A 61 -16.96 10.22 -14.55
C PHE A 61 -18.41 10.66 -14.69
N ALA A 62 -19.13 9.99 -15.59
CA ALA A 62 -20.59 10.03 -15.61
C ALA A 62 -21.13 8.79 -14.88
N LYS A 63 -21.99 9.00 -13.88
CA LYS A 63 -22.67 7.93 -13.16
C LYS A 63 -23.60 7.17 -14.11
N VAL A 64 -23.51 5.85 -14.11
CA VAL A 64 -24.38 4.97 -14.92
C VAL A 64 -25.41 4.28 -14.02
N TRP A 65 -24.94 3.57 -12.99
CA TRP A 65 -25.81 2.84 -12.07
C TRP A 65 -25.25 2.87 -10.65
N SER A 66 -26.11 2.77 -9.64
CA SER A 66 -25.72 2.67 -8.24
C SER A 66 -26.72 1.85 -7.45
N THR A 67 -26.23 1.19 -6.41
CA THR A 67 -27.04 0.56 -5.37
C THR A 67 -26.60 1.08 -4.01
N THR A 68 -27.53 1.19 -3.07
CA THR A 68 -27.27 1.53 -1.66
C THR A 68 -27.46 0.33 -0.73
N GLN A 69 -27.59 -0.87 -1.30
CA GLN A 69 -27.78 -2.12 -0.54
C GLN A 69 -26.52 -2.98 -0.57
N GLY A 70 -26.17 -3.55 0.59
CA GLY A 70 -25.01 -4.43 0.72
C GLY A 70 -23.68 -3.69 0.51
N GLY A 71 -22.65 -4.39 0.07
CA GLY A 71 -21.32 -3.81 -0.13
C GLY A 71 -20.60 -3.42 1.16
N GLN A 72 -19.47 -2.74 1.01
CA GLN A 72 -18.68 -2.27 2.15
C GLN A 72 -19.48 -1.27 3.00
N ASP A 73 -19.43 -1.46 4.32
CA ASP A 73 -20.21 -0.70 5.31
C ASP A 73 -21.73 -0.69 5.10
N GLY A 74 -22.25 -1.57 4.24
CA GLY A 74 -23.67 -1.63 3.89
C GLY A 74 -24.15 -0.46 3.03
N LEU A 75 -23.25 0.32 2.42
CA LEU A 75 -23.57 1.52 1.66
C LEU A 75 -23.70 1.30 0.15
N GLY A 76 -23.47 0.08 -0.32
CA GLY A 76 -23.51 -0.31 -1.72
C GLY A 76 -22.34 0.24 -2.54
N ALA A 77 -22.53 0.37 -3.86
CA ALA A 77 -21.51 0.82 -4.80
C ALA A 77 -22.11 1.63 -5.96
N THR A 78 -21.25 2.38 -6.65
CA THR A 78 -21.59 3.14 -7.85
C THR A 78 -20.66 2.79 -8.99
N PHE A 79 -21.24 2.72 -10.18
CA PHE A 79 -20.61 2.33 -11.43
C PHE A 79 -20.71 3.46 -12.44
N PHE A 80 -19.60 3.71 -13.11
CA PHE A 80 -19.35 4.92 -13.86
C PHE A 80 -18.73 4.64 -15.21
N LYS A 81 -19.01 5.52 -16.17
CA LYS A 81 -18.25 5.60 -17.42
C LYS A 81 -17.33 6.83 -17.39
N PRO A 82 -16.10 6.74 -17.93
CA PRO A 82 -15.22 7.92 -18.02
C PRO A 82 -15.84 9.00 -18.89
N SER A 83 -15.82 10.24 -18.42
CA SER A 83 -16.37 11.39 -19.17
C SER A 83 -15.83 12.73 -18.64
N PRO A 84 -15.44 13.68 -19.53
CA PRO A 84 -15.26 13.50 -20.97
C PRO A 84 -14.03 12.64 -21.30
N VAL A 85 -14.02 12.03 -22.48
CA VAL A 85 -12.86 11.31 -23.00
C VAL A 85 -12.00 12.28 -23.83
N PRO A 86 -10.67 12.36 -23.60
CA PRO A 86 -9.79 13.19 -24.40
C PRO A 86 -9.87 12.89 -25.90
N ALA A 87 -9.78 13.93 -26.73
CA ALA A 87 -9.88 13.77 -28.19
C ALA A 87 -8.81 12.81 -28.75
N GLY A 88 -9.26 11.86 -29.57
CA GLY A 88 -8.41 10.83 -30.17
C GLY A 88 -8.10 9.63 -29.25
N PHE A 89 -8.60 9.62 -28.01
CA PHE A 89 -8.51 8.48 -27.11
C PHE A 89 -9.80 7.66 -27.10
N SER A 90 -9.65 6.37 -26.82
CA SER A 90 -10.75 5.40 -26.70
C SER A 90 -10.85 4.87 -25.28
N VAL A 91 -12.08 4.58 -24.84
CA VAL A 91 -12.34 3.94 -23.54
C VAL A 91 -11.94 2.47 -23.59
N LEU A 92 -11.32 1.97 -22.52
CA LEU A 92 -10.88 0.57 -22.40
C LEU A 92 -11.74 -0.24 -21.42
N GLY A 93 -12.52 0.44 -20.58
CA GLY A 93 -13.44 -0.15 -19.61
C GLY A 93 -14.08 0.92 -18.73
N HIS A 94 -15.03 0.52 -17.90
CA HIS A 94 -15.71 1.39 -16.94
C HIS A 94 -15.07 1.34 -15.56
N TYR A 95 -15.48 2.28 -14.70
CA TYR A 95 -14.99 2.43 -13.33
C TYR A 95 -16.07 2.03 -12.32
N ALA A 96 -15.65 1.51 -11.17
CA ALA A 96 -16.55 1.16 -10.07
C ALA A 96 -15.91 1.47 -8.72
N GLN A 97 -16.71 1.94 -7.76
CA GLN A 97 -16.23 2.27 -6.42
C GLN A 97 -17.31 1.96 -5.36
N PRO A 98 -16.92 1.45 -4.18
CA PRO A 98 -17.79 1.44 -3.00
C PRO A 98 -18.27 2.84 -2.63
N ASN A 99 -19.49 2.93 -2.09
CA ASN A 99 -20.10 4.21 -1.75
C ASN A 99 -19.60 4.81 -0.41
N ASN A 100 -18.81 4.06 0.36
CA ASN A 100 -18.32 4.43 1.68
C ASN A 100 -17.15 5.41 1.68
N ARG A 101 -16.68 5.84 0.50
CA ARG A 101 -15.59 6.81 0.35
C ARG A 101 -15.89 7.83 -0.76
N PRO A 102 -15.35 9.06 -0.69
CA PRO A 102 -15.46 10.04 -1.76
C PRO A 102 -14.96 9.49 -3.10
N LEU A 103 -15.52 9.97 -4.21
CA LEU A 103 -15.09 9.58 -5.54
C LEU A 103 -13.63 9.94 -5.75
N PHE A 104 -12.79 8.91 -5.86
CA PHE A 104 -11.35 9.05 -5.96
C PHE A 104 -10.76 7.83 -6.67
N GLY A 105 -10.38 8.01 -7.93
CA GLY A 105 -9.84 6.98 -8.78
C GLY A 105 -9.71 7.44 -10.21
N HIS A 106 -9.22 6.55 -11.07
CA HIS A 106 -9.04 6.82 -12.49
C HIS A 106 -9.29 5.56 -13.31
N VAL A 107 -9.52 5.74 -14.60
CA VAL A 107 -9.34 4.70 -15.62
C VAL A 107 -8.34 5.17 -16.66
N LEU A 108 -7.66 4.23 -17.30
CA LEU A 108 -6.84 4.52 -18.47
C LEU A 108 -7.68 4.48 -19.75
N VAL A 109 -7.53 5.52 -20.56
CA VAL A 109 -7.99 5.56 -21.96
C VAL A 109 -6.79 5.45 -22.88
N GLY A 110 -6.95 4.84 -24.05
CA GLY A 110 -5.85 4.52 -24.96
C GLY A 110 -5.98 5.15 -26.34
N ARG A 111 -4.85 5.49 -26.96
CA ARG A 111 -4.73 5.92 -28.34
C ARG A 111 -3.63 5.12 -29.03
N ASP A 112 -3.96 4.56 -30.18
CA ASP A 112 -2.99 3.88 -31.03
C ASP A 112 -2.12 4.91 -31.78
N THR A 113 -0.82 4.84 -31.56
CA THR A 113 0.20 5.67 -32.21
C THR A 113 1.18 4.84 -33.05
N SER A 114 0.95 3.53 -33.18
CA SER A 114 1.86 2.58 -33.85
C SER A 114 1.96 2.74 -35.38
N GLY A 115 1.06 3.54 -35.99
CA GLY A 115 1.09 3.81 -37.42
C GLY A 115 0.85 2.56 -38.27
N ALA A 116 1.83 2.19 -39.11
CA ALA A 116 1.70 1.06 -40.04
C ALA A 116 1.93 -0.33 -39.40
N GLY A 117 2.24 -0.41 -38.10
CA GLY A 117 2.58 -1.64 -37.36
C GLY A 117 1.41 -2.56 -36.96
N GLY A 118 0.24 -2.37 -37.59
CA GLY A 118 -1.01 -3.07 -37.26
C GLY A 118 -1.71 -2.48 -36.03
N ALA A 119 -3.04 -2.34 -36.10
CA ALA A 119 -3.82 -1.66 -35.07
C ALA A 119 -3.60 -2.29 -33.68
N LEU A 120 -3.39 -1.47 -32.66
CA LEU A 120 -3.29 -1.88 -31.27
C LEU A 120 -4.63 -1.91 -30.55
N LEU A 121 -5.61 -1.19 -31.09
CA LEU A 121 -6.97 -1.09 -30.57
C LEU A 121 -7.98 -1.56 -31.62
N ALA A 122 -8.93 -2.39 -31.21
CA ALA A 122 -10.00 -2.87 -32.07
C ALA A 122 -11.36 -2.77 -31.38
N ALA A 123 -12.42 -2.58 -32.16
CA ALA A 123 -13.78 -2.70 -31.64
C ALA A 123 -14.05 -4.15 -31.18
N PRO A 124 -14.77 -4.38 -30.07
CA PRO A 124 -15.31 -5.69 -29.77
C PRO A 124 -16.25 -6.15 -30.89
N VAL A 125 -16.27 -7.46 -31.14
CA VAL A 125 -17.16 -8.07 -32.16
C VAL A 125 -18.58 -8.28 -31.62
N ASP A 126 -18.73 -8.35 -30.30
CA ASP A 126 -20.01 -8.44 -29.62
C ASP A 126 -19.89 -8.08 -28.12
N TYR A 127 -21.00 -8.11 -27.39
CA TYR A 127 -21.06 -8.02 -25.93
C TYR A 127 -21.88 -9.15 -25.34
N ALA A 128 -21.33 -9.83 -24.35
CA ALA A 128 -22.04 -10.82 -23.54
C ALA A 128 -22.62 -10.15 -22.29
N LEU A 129 -23.92 -10.32 -22.05
CA LEU A 129 -24.56 -9.85 -20.82
C LEU A 129 -24.08 -10.68 -19.63
N VAL A 130 -23.42 -10.03 -18.67
CA VAL A 130 -22.96 -10.65 -17.42
C VAL A 130 -24.09 -10.64 -16.40
N TRP A 131 -24.73 -9.50 -16.18
CA TRP A 131 -25.78 -9.37 -15.17
C TRP A 131 -26.65 -8.15 -15.44
N SER A 132 -27.88 -8.18 -14.94
CA SER A 132 -28.80 -7.04 -14.94
C SER A 132 -29.32 -6.83 -13.54
N SER A 133 -29.39 -5.56 -13.12
CA SER A 133 -29.90 -5.21 -11.82
C SER A 133 -31.40 -5.53 -11.69
N PRO A 134 -31.88 -5.89 -10.48
CA PRO A 134 -33.29 -6.21 -10.28
C PRO A 134 -34.25 -5.06 -10.61
N ASP A 135 -33.78 -3.81 -10.52
CA ASP A 135 -34.53 -2.61 -10.90
C ASP A 135 -34.52 -2.33 -12.41
N GLY A 136 -33.77 -3.11 -13.19
CA GLY A 136 -33.64 -2.94 -14.64
C GLY A 136 -32.91 -1.66 -15.07
N ALA A 137 -32.18 -1.01 -14.16
CA ALA A 137 -31.51 0.26 -14.41
C ALA A 137 -29.98 0.14 -14.60
N GLY A 138 -29.43 -1.08 -14.52
CA GLY A 138 -28.00 -1.35 -14.65
C GLY A 138 -27.76 -2.69 -15.33
N HIS A 139 -27.12 -2.66 -16.49
CA HIS A 139 -26.76 -3.85 -17.26
C HIS A 139 -25.25 -3.91 -17.48
N PHE A 140 -24.66 -5.04 -17.12
CA PHE A 140 -23.21 -5.26 -17.10
C PHE A 140 -22.83 -6.16 -18.27
N TRP A 141 -21.93 -5.68 -19.10
CA TRP A 141 -21.57 -6.31 -20.37
C TRP A 141 -20.07 -6.60 -20.42
N LEU A 142 -19.74 -7.82 -20.81
CA LEU A 142 -18.37 -8.23 -21.12
C LEU A 142 -18.13 -8.08 -22.63
N PRO A 143 -17.16 -7.26 -23.07
CA PRO A 143 -16.82 -7.16 -24.48
C PRO A 143 -16.22 -8.46 -25.01
N THR A 144 -16.72 -8.95 -26.14
CA THR A 144 -16.15 -10.07 -26.89
C THR A 144 -15.04 -9.54 -27.80
N ALA A 145 -13.79 -9.77 -27.42
CA ALA A 145 -12.65 -9.30 -28.20
C ALA A 145 -12.51 -10.08 -29.54
N PRO A 146 -12.09 -9.42 -30.62
CA PRO A 146 -11.69 -10.11 -31.85
C PRO A 146 -10.45 -10.98 -31.63
N GLU A 147 -10.19 -11.91 -32.55
CA GLU A 147 -9.00 -12.76 -32.52
C GLU A 147 -7.70 -11.92 -32.45
N GLY A 148 -6.80 -12.29 -31.54
CA GLY A 148 -5.56 -11.56 -31.30
C GLY A 148 -5.69 -10.35 -30.35
N TYR A 149 -6.87 -10.09 -29.80
CA TYR A 149 -7.12 -9.01 -28.84
C TYR A 149 -7.73 -9.52 -27.53
N LYS A 150 -7.70 -8.69 -26.49
CA LYS A 150 -8.35 -8.95 -25.19
C LYS A 150 -9.10 -7.72 -24.70
N ALA A 151 -10.16 -7.95 -23.93
CA ALA A 151 -10.87 -6.88 -23.22
C ALA A 151 -10.15 -6.55 -21.91
N VAL A 152 -10.12 -5.26 -21.55
CA VAL A 152 -9.42 -4.75 -20.35
C VAL A 152 -10.39 -4.39 -19.22
N GLY A 153 -11.67 -4.17 -19.53
CA GLY A 153 -12.70 -3.94 -18.53
C GLY A 153 -14.10 -4.23 -19.04
N VAL A 154 -15.05 -4.27 -18.11
CA VAL A 154 -16.48 -4.38 -18.43
C VAL A 154 -17.09 -3.04 -18.77
N VAL A 155 -18.28 -3.08 -19.37
CA VAL A 155 -19.13 -1.92 -19.69
C VAL A 155 -20.41 -2.00 -18.86
N VAL A 156 -20.90 -0.84 -18.42
CA VAL A 156 -22.18 -0.73 -17.70
C VAL A 156 -23.07 0.22 -18.47
N THR A 157 -24.34 -0.13 -18.62
CA THR A 157 -25.33 0.69 -19.32
C THR A 157 -26.60 0.79 -18.48
N ALA A 158 -27.30 1.91 -18.62
CA ALA A 158 -28.58 2.13 -17.94
C ALA A 158 -29.78 1.54 -18.71
N ALA A 159 -29.62 1.28 -20.01
CA ALA A 159 -30.63 0.67 -20.86
C ALA A 159 -30.25 -0.79 -21.18
N ALA A 160 -31.26 -1.63 -21.39
CA ALA A 160 -31.07 -3.06 -21.67
C ALA A 160 -30.54 -3.34 -23.08
N ASP A 161 -30.49 -2.33 -23.95
CA ASP A 161 -29.93 -2.44 -25.28
C ASP A 161 -28.44 -2.76 -25.23
N LYS A 162 -28.01 -3.61 -26.16
CA LYS A 162 -26.60 -3.97 -26.28
C LYS A 162 -25.75 -2.72 -26.55
N PRO A 163 -24.57 -2.56 -25.90
CA PRO A 163 -23.69 -1.43 -26.13
C PRO A 163 -23.24 -1.33 -27.60
N SER A 164 -22.95 -0.11 -28.04
CA SER A 164 -22.30 0.13 -29.34
C SER A 164 -20.91 -0.52 -29.37
N PRO A 165 -20.46 -1.11 -30.50
CA PRO A 165 -19.06 -1.52 -30.69
C PRO A 165 -18.03 -0.38 -30.50
N ASP A 166 -18.47 0.88 -30.49
CA ASP A 166 -17.63 2.04 -30.22
C ASP A 166 -17.56 2.43 -28.73
N GLU A 167 -18.32 1.78 -27.85
CA GLU A 167 -18.36 2.10 -26.42
C GLU A 167 -16.99 1.87 -25.75
N VAL A 168 -16.27 0.81 -26.17
CA VAL A 168 -14.90 0.52 -25.71
C VAL A 168 -14.05 -0.07 -26.84
N ARG A 169 -12.74 -0.12 -26.63
CA ARG A 169 -11.80 -0.87 -27.48
C ARG A 169 -11.16 -2.02 -26.72
N CYS A 170 -11.00 -3.13 -27.42
CA CYS A 170 -10.14 -4.24 -27.03
C CYS A 170 -8.68 -3.94 -27.42
N VAL A 171 -7.74 -4.50 -26.67
CA VAL A 171 -6.31 -4.24 -26.80
C VAL A 171 -5.61 -5.46 -27.39
N ARG A 172 -4.67 -5.24 -28.31
CA ARG A 172 -3.89 -6.34 -28.93
C ARG A 172 -3.19 -7.16 -27.86
N ALA A 173 -3.23 -8.49 -27.98
CA ALA A 173 -2.91 -9.40 -26.88
C ALA A 173 -1.47 -9.25 -26.36
N ASP A 174 -0.51 -8.85 -27.19
CA ASP A 174 0.87 -8.56 -26.81
C ASP A 174 1.03 -7.29 -25.95
N PHE A 175 0.07 -6.36 -25.99
CA PHE A 175 -0.05 -5.18 -25.11
C PHE A 175 -0.91 -5.46 -23.86
N THR A 176 -1.14 -6.74 -23.56
CA THR A 176 -1.86 -7.15 -22.36
C THR A 176 -1.06 -8.11 -21.49
N ASP A 177 -1.41 -8.17 -20.22
CA ASP A 177 -0.82 -9.06 -19.22
C ASP A 177 -1.92 -9.73 -18.38
N ALA A 178 -1.55 -10.76 -17.62
CA ALA A 178 -2.47 -11.42 -16.69
C ALA A 178 -2.94 -10.44 -15.60
N CYS A 179 -4.25 -10.43 -15.31
CA CYS A 179 -4.82 -9.74 -14.15
C CYS A 179 -5.22 -10.71 -13.04
N GLU A 180 -5.32 -10.18 -11.83
CA GLU A 180 -6.08 -10.73 -10.71
C GLU A 180 -7.05 -9.67 -10.15
N THR A 181 -7.99 -10.11 -9.30
CA THR A 181 -8.85 -9.19 -8.55
C THR A 181 -8.08 -8.52 -7.41
N GLU A 182 -8.31 -7.23 -7.17
CA GLU A 182 -7.70 -6.46 -6.09
C GLU A 182 -8.67 -6.25 -4.93
N GLU A 183 -9.67 -5.37 -5.09
CA GLU A 183 -10.63 -5.01 -4.04
C GLU A 183 -12.05 -5.42 -4.44
N SER A 184 -12.82 -5.99 -3.50
CA SER A 184 -14.25 -6.21 -3.70
C SER A 184 -15.01 -4.88 -3.68
N VAL A 185 -15.66 -4.55 -4.78
CA VAL A 185 -16.48 -3.33 -4.90
C VAL A 185 -17.89 -3.59 -4.39
N TRP A 186 -18.52 -4.67 -4.84
CA TRP A 186 -19.88 -5.04 -4.46
C TRP A 186 -20.18 -6.50 -4.79
N SER A 187 -21.03 -7.13 -3.98
CA SER A 187 -21.54 -8.47 -4.24
C SER A 187 -23.01 -8.59 -3.84
N SER A 188 -23.74 -9.47 -4.52
CA SER A 188 -25.15 -9.79 -4.25
C SER A 188 -25.31 -11.30 -4.05
N ASP A 189 -25.70 -11.71 -2.84
CA ASP A 189 -25.91 -13.12 -2.50
C ASP A 189 -27.11 -13.75 -3.23
N LYS A 190 -28.08 -12.93 -3.67
CA LYS A 190 -29.32 -13.42 -4.30
C LYS A 190 -29.08 -14.02 -5.67
N ASP A 191 -28.21 -13.37 -6.46
CA ASP A 191 -28.00 -13.70 -7.87
C ASP A 191 -26.54 -14.11 -8.15
N GLY A 192 -25.73 -14.23 -7.09
CA GLY A 192 -24.31 -14.57 -7.17
C GLY A 192 -23.48 -13.58 -7.98
N PHE A 193 -23.92 -12.32 -8.05
CA PHE A 193 -23.18 -11.25 -8.72
C PHE A 193 -22.02 -10.77 -7.85
N SER A 194 -20.88 -10.51 -8.45
CA SER A 194 -19.75 -9.83 -7.82
C SER A 194 -19.07 -8.86 -8.79
N ALA A 195 -18.60 -7.75 -8.23
CA ALA A 195 -17.76 -6.78 -8.91
C ALA A 195 -16.51 -6.52 -8.06
N SER A 196 -15.33 -6.62 -8.68
CA SER A 196 -14.04 -6.39 -8.04
C SER A 196 -13.11 -5.61 -8.96
N THR A 197 -12.32 -4.70 -8.40
CA THR A 197 -11.27 -3.99 -9.17
C THR A 197 -10.21 -4.98 -9.67
N LEU A 198 -9.53 -4.62 -10.75
CA LEU A 198 -8.49 -5.44 -11.37
C LEU A 198 -7.10 -4.84 -11.18
N ARG A 199 -6.11 -5.71 -10.97
CA ARG A 199 -4.69 -5.35 -10.96
C ARG A 199 -3.83 -6.39 -11.70
N PRO A 200 -2.61 -6.03 -12.14
CA PRO A 200 -1.68 -7.01 -12.72
C PRO A 200 -1.35 -8.15 -11.75
N ALA A 201 -1.33 -9.40 -12.24
CA ALA A 201 -1.02 -10.58 -11.43
C ALA A 201 0.47 -10.66 -11.03
N VAL A 202 1.37 -10.27 -11.93
CA VAL A 202 2.81 -10.17 -11.66
C VAL A 202 3.15 -8.70 -11.40
N ARG A 203 3.76 -8.42 -10.25
CA ARG A 203 4.13 -7.06 -9.80
C ARG A 203 5.53 -7.05 -9.21
N GLY A 204 6.24 -5.95 -9.43
CA GLY A 204 7.61 -5.75 -9.02
C GLY A 204 8.32 -4.77 -9.94
N ILE A 205 9.56 -4.43 -9.62
CA ILE A 205 10.31 -3.37 -10.33
C ILE A 205 10.57 -3.68 -11.81
N GLU A 206 10.62 -4.96 -12.18
CA GLU A 206 10.79 -5.42 -13.57
C GLU A 206 9.45 -5.81 -14.23
N ALA A 207 8.35 -5.83 -13.50
CA ALA A 207 7.06 -6.23 -14.03
C ALA A 207 6.52 -5.19 -15.04
N ARG A 208 5.85 -5.67 -16.09
CA ARG A 208 5.36 -4.83 -17.20
C ARG A 208 3.85 -4.61 -17.18
N GLY A 209 3.11 -5.33 -16.35
CA GLY A 209 1.67 -5.15 -16.22
C GLY A 209 1.31 -3.76 -15.68
N VAL A 210 0.29 -3.14 -16.28
CA VAL A 210 -0.18 -1.78 -16.01
C VAL A 210 -1.62 -1.85 -15.49
N HIS A 211 -1.89 -1.12 -14.40
CA HIS A 211 -3.21 -1.02 -13.79
C HIS A 211 -4.08 -0.04 -14.58
N ALA A 212 -5.19 -0.54 -15.14
CA ALA A 212 -6.06 0.25 -16.01
C ALA A 212 -7.19 0.98 -15.26
N GLY A 213 -7.36 0.72 -13.96
CA GLY A 213 -8.46 1.28 -13.17
C GLY A 213 -9.83 0.64 -13.42
N THR A 214 -9.88 -0.44 -14.19
CA THR A 214 -11.12 -1.14 -14.55
C THR A 214 -11.51 -2.20 -13.51
N PHE A 215 -12.69 -2.79 -13.67
CA PHE A 215 -13.20 -3.83 -12.79
C PHE A 215 -13.69 -5.05 -13.58
N LEU A 216 -13.74 -6.17 -12.88
CA LEU A 216 -14.34 -7.43 -13.30
C LEU A 216 -15.76 -7.51 -12.75
N ALA A 217 -16.70 -7.99 -13.55
CA ALA A 217 -18.04 -8.38 -13.13
C ALA A 217 -18.25 -9.86 -13.41
N GLN A 218 -18.84 -10.58 -12.46
CA GLN A 218 -19.15 -12.01 -12.56
C GLN A 218 -20.54 -12.30 -12.00
N SER A 219 -21.17 -13.36 -12.47
CA SER A 219 -22.50 -13.81 -12.04
C SER A 219 -22.59 -15.33 -12.14
N SER A 220 -23.19 -15.98 -11.13
CA SER A 220 -23.46 -17.42 -11.17
C SER A 220 -24.68 -17.78 -12.02
N ALA A 221 -25.61 -16.83 -12.22
CA ALA A 221 -26.81 -17.01 -13.05
C ALA A 221 -26.51 -17.10 -14.56
N THR A 222 -25.34 -16.62 -14.96
CA THR A 222 -24.88 -16.54 -16.35
C THR A 222 -23.44 -17.06 -16.39
N PRO A 223 -23.22 -18.38 -16.24
CA PRO A 223 -21.88 -18.95 -16.28
C PRO A 223 -21.24 -18.63 -17.63
N ALA A 224 -20.16 -17.86 -17.58
CA ALA A 224 -19.19 -17.58 -18.63
C ALA A 224 -18.93 -18.74 -19.63
N ALA A 225 -19.01 -19.99 -19.16
CA ALA A 225 -18.78 -21.20 -19.96
C ALA A 225 -19.88 -21.51 -20.99
N ALA A 226 -21.07 -20.90 -20.90
CA ALA A 226 -22.19 -21.23 -21.80
C ALA A 226 -22.09 -20.60 -23.20
N ALA A 227 -21.17 -19.66 -23.44
CA ALA A 227 -21.14 -18.85 -24.66
C ALA A 227 -19.87 -18.99 -25.54
N GLY A 228 -18.89 -19.82 -25.18
CA GLY A 228 -17.64 -19.95 -25.94
C GLY A 228 -16.76 -18.67 -25.99
N VAL A 229 -17.08 -17.67 -25.16
CA VAL A 229 -16.37 -16.38 -25.06
C VAL A 229 -15.24 -16.48 -24.05
N SER A 230 -14.04 -16.00 -24.39
CA SER A 230 -12.93 -15.86 -23.43
C SER A 230 -13.32 -14.87 -22.34
N THR A 231 -13.50 -15.35 -21.12
CA THR A 231 -14.01 -14.55 -19.99
C THR A 231 -12.93 -13.95 -19.11
N THR A 232 -11.68 -14.07 -19.53
CA THR A 232 -10.54 -13.46 -18.87
C THR A 232 -10.30 -12.06 -19.40
N LEU A 233 -10.69 -11.07 -18.60
CA LEU A 233 -10.18 -9.71 -18.73
C LEU A 233 -8.66 -9.72 -18.52
N ALA A 234 -7.99 -8.80 -19.20
CA ALA A 234 -6.54 -8.66 -19.15
C ALA A 234 -6.14 -7.26 -18.70
N CYS A 235 -4.93 -7.16 -18.14
CA CYS A 235 -4.37 -5.89 -17.70
C CYS A 235 -3.58 -5.33 -18.88
N LEU A 236 -3.31 -4.04 -18.89
CA LEU A 236 -2.42 -3.48 -19.91
C LEU A 236 -0.99 -3.94 -19.66
N LYS A 237 -0.15 -3.87 -20.69
CA LYS A 237 1.29 -4.17 -20.59
C LYS A 237 2.09 -3.05 -21.22
N ASN A 238 3.12 -2.59 -20.52
CA ASN A 238 4.09 -1.66 -21.05
C ASN A 238 5.15 -2.41 -21.86
N ASN A 239 5.12 -2.27 -23.19
CA ASN A 239 6.10 -2.84 -24.12
C ASN A 239 7.20 -1.85 -24.52
N SER A 240 7.19 -0.62 -23.98
CA SER A 240 8.25 0.35 -24.23
C SER A 240 9.60 -0.16 -23.71
N ALA A 241 10.64 -0.07 -24.55
CA ALA A 241 12.01 -0.36 -24.13
C ALA A 241 12.46 0.56 -22.97
N SER A 242 11.92 1.79 -22.95
CA SER A 242 12.16 2.81 -21.92
C SER A 242 10.94 2.95 -21.00
N TYR A 243 10.40 1.83 -20.49
CA TYR A 243 9.21 1.82 -19.61
C TYR A 243 9.35 2.66 -18.33
N THR A 244 10.59 2.97 -17.90
CA THR A 244 10.88 3.86 -16.76
C THR A 244 11.02 5.34 -17.14
N SER A 245 10.85 5.72 -18.41
CA SER A 245 10.98 7.12 -18.87
C SER A 245 10.02 8.09 -18.18
N SER A 246 8.91 7.59 -17.64
CA SER A 246 7.92 8.37 -16.90
C SER A 246 8.18 8.43 -15.39
N MET A 247 9.28 7.83 -14.90
CA MET A 247 9.66 7.94 -13.48
C MET A 247 10.17 9.35 -13.15
N PRO A 248 9.96 9.83 -11.92
CA PRO A 248 10.45 11.14 -11.49
C PRO A 248 11.98 11.19 -11.36
N ASP A 249 12.61 12.28 -11.77
CA ASP A 249 14.03 12.53 -11.45
C ASP A 249 14.25 12.94 -9.97
N LEU A 250 15.50 13.19 -9.56
CA LEU A 250 15.82 13.53 -8.17
C LEU A 250 15.14 14.82 -7.68
N ALA A 251 15.03 15.85 -8.53
CA ALA A 251 14.38 17.11 -8.16
C ALA A 251 12.87 16.90 -7.96
N GLN A 252 12.27 16.09 -8.83
CA GLN A 252 10.87 15.70 -8.74
C GLN A 252 10.60 14.80 -7.52
N LEU A 253 11.46 13.82 -7.24
CA LEU A 253 11.40 12.99 -6.04
C LEU A 253 11.44 13.83 -4.76
N ASN A 254 12.36 14.79 -4.66
CA ASN A 254 12.43 15.68 -3.51
C ASN A 254 11.16 16.52 -3.35
N SER A 255 10.55 16.95 -4.46
CA SER A 255 9.29 17.71 -4.44
C SER A 255 8.11 16.83 -3.99
N LEU A 256 8.05 15.58 -4.43
CA LEU A 256 7.05 14.60 -3.97
C LEU A 256 7.20 14.30 -2.47
N LEU A 257 8.43 14.10 -1.99
CA LEU A 257 8.70 13.85 -0.58
C LEU A 257 8.36 15.07 0.29
N ALA A 258 8.67 16.27 -0.18
CA ALA A 258 8.25 17.50 0.51
C ALA A 258 6.72 17.62 0.62
N ALA A 259 5.97 17.14 -0.38
CA ALA A 259 4.52 17.22 -0.44
C ALA A 259 3.79 16.06 0.26
N TYR A 260 4.40 14.87 0.36
CA TYR A 260 3.70 13.65 0.77
C TYR A 260 4.39 12.83 1.87
N ALA A 261 5.68 13.07 2.17
CA ALA A 261 6.37 12.29 3.22
C ALA A 261 5.62 12.45 4.55
N PRO A 262 5.15 11.34 5.16
CA PRO A 262 4.16 11.42 6.21
C PRO A 262 4.72 11.97 7.51
N HIS A 263 3.84 12.50 8.34
CA HIS A 263 4.15 12.65 9.75
C HIS A 263 3.92 11.32 10.46
N VAL A 264 4.88 10.89 11.28
CA VAL A 264 4.76 9.66 12.07
C VAL A 264 4.56 10.03 13.53
N TYR A 265 3.39 9.70 14.08
CA TYR A 265 3.18 9.76 15.53
C TYR A 265 3.78 8.53 16.19
N LEU A 266 4.59 8.78 17.22
CA LEU A 266 5.09 7.80 18.15
C LEU A 266 4.17 7.78 19.37
N HIS A 267 3.95 6.60 19.93
CA HIS A 267 3.07 6.45 21.09
C HIS A 267 3.58 7.32 22.28
N PRO A 268 2.72 7.97 23.08
CA PRO A 268 3.15 8.83 24.19
C PRO A 268 4.06 8.16 25.24
N ASN A 269 3.95 6.84 25.35
CA ASN A 269 4.76 6.03 26.25
C ASN A 269 5.96 5.35 25.56
N GLU A 270 6.30 5.73 24.33
CA GLU A 270 7.44 5.15 23.60
C GLU A 270 8.77 5.63 24.19
N PRO A 271 9.61 4.73 24.75
CA PRO A 271 10.95 5.10 25.18
C PRO A 271 12.04 4.92 24.09
N TYR A 272 11.75 4.21 23.00
CA TYR A 272 12.71 3.83 21.97
C TYR A 272 12.43 4.59 20.67
N PHE A 273 13.13 5.71 20.48
CA PHE A 273 12.92 6.60 19.35
C PHE A 273 13.72 6.16 18.11
N PRO A 274 13.32 6.59 16.90
CA PRO A 274 14.13 6.37 15.71
C PRO A 274 15.45 7.16 15.79
N SER A 275 16.40 6.82 14.92
CA SER A 275 17.67 7.55 14.76
C SER A 275 18.13 7.52 13.30
N SER A 276 19.25 8.18 12.99
CA SER A 276 19.96 7.89 11.73
C SER A 276 20.88 6.69 11.89
N VAL A 277 21.09 5.92 10.82
CA VAL A 277 22.06 4.81 10.78
C VAL A 277 23.46 5.30 11.12
N ALA A 278 23.86 6.47 10.59
CA ALA A 278 25.15 7.08 10.90
C ALA A 278 25.30 7.35 12.41
N TRP A 279 24.28 7.91 13.05
CA TRP A 279 24.27 8.16 14.50
C TRP A 279 24.40 6.84 15.29
N PHE A 280 23.70 5.78 14.88
CA PHE A 280 23.78 4.48 15.53
C PHE A 280 25.22 3.93 15.51
N PHE A 281 25.88 4.00 14.35
CA PHE A 281 27.26 3.58 14.20
C PHE A 281 28.23 4.47 15.00
N GLU A 282 28.10 5.80 14.92
CA GLU A 282 28.93 6.77 15.66
C GLU A 282 28.78 6.64 17.18
N ASN A 283 27.62 6.17 17.65
CA ASN A 283 27.37 5.92 19.07
C ASN A 283 27.77 4.51 19.50
N GLY A 284 28.63 3.81 18.75
CA GLY A 284 29.38 2.64 19.20
C GLY A 284 28.76 1.30 18.84
N ALA A 285 27.95 1.23 17.78
CA ALA A 285 27.49 -0.06 17.25
C ALA A 285 28.68 -0.95 16.86
N LEU A 286 28.51 -2.25 17.12
CA LEU A 286 29.57 -3.25 16.95
C LEU A 286 29.12 -4.32 15.96
N MET A 287 30.03 -4.75 15.09
CA MET A 287 29.85 -5.91 14.22
C MET A 287 30.51 -7.13 14.86
N TYR A 288 29.74 -8.19 14.99
CA TYR A 288 30.15 -9.48 15.50
C TYR A 288 30.31 -10.48 14.35
N GLN A 289 31.16 -11.48 14.57
CA GLN A 289 31.39 -12.57 13.64
C GLN A 289 31.23 -13.91 14.35
N LYS A 290 30.44 -14.80 13.76
CA LYS A 290 30.15 -16.12 14.31
C LYS A 290 31.43 -16.93 14.47
N GLY A 291 31.63 -17.50 15.67
CA GLY A 291 32.78 -18.34 15.98
C GLY A 291 34.11 -17.60 16.14
N SER A 292 34.12 -16.26 16.08
CA SER A 292 35.30 -15.46 16.37
C SER A 292 35.46 -15.24 17.88
N SER A 293 36.68 -15.38 18.39
CA SER A 293 37.05 -14.96 19.75
C SER A 293 37.63 -13.54 19.81
N GLN A 294 37.68 -12.85 18.66
CA GLN A 294 38.15 -11.48 18.59
C GLN A 294 37.12 -10.50 19.18
N THR A 295 37.61 -9.36 19.63
CA THR A 295 36.73 -8.26 20.04
C THR A 295 35.86 -7.81 18.86
N PRO A 296 34.56 -7.56 19.08
CA PRO A 296 33.67 -7.05 18.04
C PRO A 296 34.22 -5.77 17.42
N THR A 297 34.02 -5.59 16.12
CA THR A 297 34.62 -4.49 15.36
C THR A 297 33.68 -3.28 15.36
N PRO A 298 34.14 -2.07 15.75
CA PRO A 298 33.34 -0.86 15.59
C PRO A 298 32.97 -0.60 14.13
N VAL A 299 31.75 -0.13 13.90
CA VAL A 299 31.25 0.22 12.57
C VAL A 299 31.45 1.72 12.33
N PRO A 300 32.10 2.15 11.24
CA PRO A 300 32.20 3.57 10.88
C PRO A 300 30.83 4.10 10.44
N ALA A 301 30.65 5.43 10.49
CA ALA A 301 29.37 6.10 10.20
C ALA A 301 28.75 5.74 8.84
N ASP A 302 29.57 5.39 7.84
CA ASP A 302 29.13 5.01 6.50
C ASP A 302 28.87 3.50 6.33
N GLY A 303 29.21 2.68 7.33
CA GLY A 303 29.12 1.23 7.27
C GLY A 303 30.12 0.57 6.30
N SER A 304 31.22 1.25 5.95
CA SER A 304 32.17 0.79 4.93
C SER A 304 32.89 -0.53 5.22
N ASN A 305 32.94 -0.97 6.49
CA ASN A 305 33.53 -2.25 6.87
C ASN A 305 32.53 -3.42 6.93
N LEU A 306 31.25 -3.18 6.60
CA LEU A 306 30.21 -4.20 6.62
C LEU A 306 30.34 -5.14 5.40
N PRO A 307 30.23 -6.47 5.59
CA PRO A 307 30.16 -7.43 4.50
C PRO A 307 29.04 -7.11 3.50
N GLN A 308 29.39 -7.08 2.21
CA GLN A 308 28.48 -6.72 1.12
C GLN A 308 27.96 -7.98 0.40
N GLY A 309 26.64 -8.05 0.19
CA GLY A 309 25.98 -9.10 -0.61
C GLY A 309 26.14 -10.53 -0.07
N GLY A 310 25.57 -11.52 -0.74
CA GLY A 310 25.70 -12.94 -0.38
C GLY A 310 24.58 -13.49 0.52
N GLY A 311 23.54 -12.70 0.77
CA GLY A 311 22.39 -13.08 1.59
C GLY A 311 22.72 -13.23 3.07
N ASN A 312 21.68 -13.59 3.84
CA ASN A 312 21.84 -13.88 5.25
C ASN A 312 22.37 -15.31 5.46
N ASP A 313 23.65 -15.43 5.81
CA ASP A 313 24.33 -16.68 6.16
C ASP A 313 24.48 -16.89 7.68
N GLY A 314 23.98 -15.95 8.49
CA GLY A 314 24.16 -15.91 9.94
C GLY A 314 25.62 -15.79 10.38
N GLY A 315 26.52 -15.36 9.49
CA GLY A 315 27.95 -15.24 9.75
C GLY A 315 28.35 -13.99 10.53
N TYR A 316 27.53 -12.93 10.43
CA TYR A 316 27.78 -11.62 11.03
C TYR A 316 26.49 -11.00 11.55
N TRP A 317 26.55 -10.23 12.64
CA TRP A 317 25.43 -9.43 13.10
C TRP A 317 25.89 -8.11 13.73
N LEU A 318 24.99 -7.14 13.77
CA LEU A 318 25.20 -5.90 14.52
C LEU A 318 24.63 -6.04 15.94
N ASP A 319 25.23 -5.33 16.91
CA ASP A 319 24.67 -5.18 18.24
C ASP A 319 25.01 -3.77 18.79
N LEU A 320 24.32 -3.42 19.87
CA LEU A 320 24.53 -2.22 20.66
C LEU A 320 25.95 -2.18 21.27
N PRO A 321 26.40 -1.00 21.71
CA PRO A 321 27.67 -0.84 22.43
C PRO A 321 27.79 -1.79 23.64
N ALA A 322 29.01 -2.23 23.92
CA ALA A 322 29.28 -3.12 25.06
C ALA A 322 29.13 -2.43 26.43
N ASP A 323 29.36 -1.11 26.51
CA ASP A 323 29.16 -0.34 27.75
C ASP A 323 27.67 -0.22 28.07
N GLY A 324 27.27 -0.58 29.29
CA GLY A 324 25.85 -0.62 29.68
C GLY A 324 25.15 0.74 29.65
N ASN A 325 25.83 1.83 30.02
CA ASN A 325 25.22 3.16 29.98
C ASN A 325 25.05 3.65 28.55
N GLN A 326 26.06 3.39 27.71
CA GLN A 326 26.00 3.71 26.28
C GLN A 326 24.96 2.86 25.56
N ARG A 327 24.84 1.57 25.90
CA ARG A 327 23.80 0.65 25.40
C ARG A 327 22.41 1.22 25.65
N GLU A 328 22.11 1.61 26.89
CA GLU A 328 20.80 2.18 27.24
C GLU A 328 20.54 3.55 26.59
N LYS A 329 21.58 4.35 26.36
CA LYS A 329 21.47 5.60 25.59
C LYS A 329 21.14 5.31 24.12
N VAL A 330 21.83 4.35 23.49
CA VAL A 330 21.63 4.01 22.08
C VAL A 330 20.25 3.39 21.85
N LYS A 331 19.78 2.53 22.76
CA LYS A 331 18.41 1.99 22.72
C LYS A 331 17.33 3.07 22.63
N ARG A 332 17.50 4.19 23.35
CA ARG A 332 16.54 5.30 23.34
C ARG A 332 16.47 6.04 22.00
N GLY A 333 17.46 5.88 21.14
CA GLY A 333 17.54 6.57 19.84
C GLY A 333 17.77 8.07 19.93
N ASP A 334 17.57 8.74 18.80
CA ASP A 334 17.78 10.18 18.64
C ASP A 334 16.73 10.76 17.70
N LEU A 335 15.54 11.04 18.26
CA LEU A 335 14.43 11.60 17.50
C LEU A 335 14.81 12.95 16.83
N ALA A 336 15.65 13.74 17.49
CA ALA A 336 16.04 15.05 16.98
C ALA A 336 16.94 14.92 15.73
N GLY A 337 17.88 13.97 15.74
CA GLY A 337 18.79 13.66 14.62
C GLY A 337 18.28 12.61 13.63
N ALA A 338 17.10 12.01 13.86
CA ALA A 338 16.55 10.94 13.03
C ALA A 338 16.44 11.32 11.54
N LYS A 339 16.80 10.36 10.69
CA LYS A 339 16.69 10.43 9.22
C LYS A 339 15.74 9.34 8.72
N VAL A 340 15.24 9.51 7.51
CA VAL A 340 14.46 8.48 6.81
C VAL A 340 15.10 8.19 5.46
N TYR A 341 15.05 6.93 5.05
CA TYR A 341 15.75 6.45 3.88
C TYR A 341 14.76 6.03 2.81
N VAL A 342 14.84 6.66 1.65
CA VAL A 342 13.84 6.51 0.59
C VAL A 342 14.39 5.61 -0.52
N GLN A 343 13.62 4.56 -0.80
CA GLN A 343 13.74 3.81 -2.05
C GLN A 343 12.65 4.29 -3.01
N ALA A 344 13.03 4.81 -4.17
CA ALA A 344 12.11 5.10 -5.27
C ALA A 344 12.16 3.97 -6.29
N LYS A 345 11.03 3.30 -6.55
CA LYS A 345 10.97 2.14 -7.44
C LYS A 345 9.83 2.24 -8.47
N PRO A 346 10.07 1.85 -9.74
CA PRO A 346 9.01 1.80 -10.74
C PRO A 346 8.05 0.67 -10.43
N MET A 347 6.75 0.94 -10.48
CA MET A 347 5.73 -0.09 -10.25
C MET A 347 4.63 0.00 -11.32
N LEU A 348 3.89 -1.11 -11.47
CA LEU A 348 2.78 -1.24 -12.42
C LEU A 348 3.18 -0.79 -13.85
N GLY A 349 4.26 -1.39 -14.37
CA GLY A 349 4.78 -1.09 -15.70
C GLY A 349 5.36 0.32 -15.84
N GLY A 350 5.81 0.94 -14.74
CA GLY A 350 6.39 2.29 -14.73
C GLY A 350 5.35 3.41 -14.81
N THR A 351 4.06 3.10 -14.62
CA THR A 351 2.97 4.10 -14.62
C THR A 351 2.73 4.71 -13.24
N VAL A 352 3.31 4.13 -12.19
CA VAL A 352 3.35 4.71 -10.85
C VAL A 352 4.76 4.59 -10.27
N ALA A 353 5.11 5.52 -9.39
CA ALA A 353 6.31 5.46 -8.57
C ALA A 353 5.92 5.12 -7.13
N ASP A 354 6.54 4.07 -6.59
CA ASP A 354 6.48 3.77 -5.16
C ASP A 354 7.68 4.41 -4.47
N LEU A 355 7.43 5.20 -3.43
CA LEU A 355 8.43 5.80 -2.55
C LEU A 355 8.33 5.12 -1.18
N ALA A 356 9.15 4.09 -0.96
CA ALA A 356 9.23 3.40 0.33
C ALA A 356 10.12 4.22 1.27
N VAL A 357 9.52 4.76 2.33
CA VAL A 357 10.15 5.60 3.36
C VAL A 357 10.48 4.73 4.56
N TRP A 358 11.74 4.29 4.64
CA TRP A 358 12.27 3.44 5.69
C TRP A 358 12.71 4.25 6.91
N ILE A 359 12.37 3.77 8.10
CA ILE A 359 12.66 4.38 9.39
C ILE A 359 13.41 3.35 10.23
N PHE A 360 14.56 3.78 10.75
CA PHE A 360 15.43 2.95 11.56
C PHE A 360 15.29 3.26 13.05
N TYR A 361 15.06 2.22 13.84
CA TYR A 361 15.07 2.26 15.28
C TYR A 361 16.25 1.42 15.79
N PRO A 362 17.18 2.00 16.58
CA PRO A 362 18.30 1.23 17.14
C PRO A 362 17.87 0.01 17.96
N PHE A 363 16.67 0.07 18.54
CA PHE A 363 16.09 -0.97 19.37
C PHE A 363 14.58 -0.85 19.33
N ASN A 364 13.87 -1.97 19.30
CA ASN A 364 12.43 -2.03 19.53
C ASN A 364 12.17 -2.46 20.99
N GLY A 365 10.96 -2.26 21.49
CA GLY A 365 10.63 -2.65 22.86
C GLY A 365 10.02 -4.05 22.98
N PRO A 366 9.82 -4.54 24.22
CA PRO A 366 9.22 -5.84 24.44
C PRO A 366 7.72 -5.87 24.09
N ALA A 367 7.28 -7.00 23.57
CA ALA A 367 5.91 -7.21 23.16
C ALA A 367 4.94 -7.26 24.36
N ARG A 368 3.67 -6.94 24.07
CA ARG A 368 2.56 -7.01 25.03
C ARG A 368 1.42 -7.80 24.40
N ALA A 369 0.71 -8.60 25.19
CA ALA A 369 -0.42 -9.37 24.70
C ALA A 369 -1.74 -8.99 25.39
N LYS A 370 -2.85 -9.32 24.74
CA LYS A 370 -4.19 -9.36 25.32
C LYS A 370 -4.70 -10.80 25.26
N VAL A 371 -5.32 -11.28 26.33
CA VAL A 371 -5.98 -12.60 26.35
C VAL A 371 -7.33 -12.49 27.05
N GLY A 372 -8.41 -12.47 26.26
CA GLY A 372 -9.78 -12.36 26.77
C GLY A 372 -10.02 -11.04 27.52
N LEU A 373 -10.43 -11.13 28.79
CA LEU A 373 -10.71 -9.97 29.64
C LEU A 373 -9.48 -9.30 30.23
N ILE A 374 -8.29 -9.91 30.13
CA ILE A 374 -7.05 -9.30 30.63
C ILE A 374 -6.54 -8.34 29.57
N PRO A 375 -6.60 -7.01 29.81
CA PRO A 375 -6.43 -6.03 28.75
C PRO A 375 -4.98 -5.95 28.27
N SER A 376 -3.99 -6.19 29.13
CA SER A 376 -2.58 -6.17 28.77
C SER A 376 -1.74 -7.07 29.68
N ILE A 377 -0.87 -7.86 29.06
CA ILE A 377 0.09 -8.77 29.68
C ILE A 377 1.47 -8.44 29.08
N PRO A 378 2.42 -7.91 29.88
CA PRO A 378 3.82 -7.76 29.44
C PRO A 378 4.45 -9.13 29.18
N LEU A 379 5.29 -9.24 28.15
CA LEU A 379 5.93 -10.51 27.78
C LEU A 379 7.40 -10.63 28.19
N GLY A 380 7.83 -9.82 29.17
CA GLY A 380 9.24 -9.81 29.58
C GLY A 380 10.08 -9.19 28.47
N GLU A 381 11.11 -9.89 28.03
CA GLU A 381 12.01 -9.50 26.92
C GLU A 381 11.51 -10.03 25.56
N ILE A 382 10.44 -10.83 25.52
CA ILE A 382 9.97 -11.43 24.27
C ILE A 382 9.60 -10.35 23.25
N GLY A 383 10.18 -10.45 22.06
CA GLY A 383 9.90 -9.60 20.91
C GLY A 383 10.75 -8.33 20.83
N GLU A 384 11.57 -8.06 21.86
CA GLU A 384 12.57 -7.00 21.76
C GLU A 384 13.77 -7.45 20.89
N HIS A 385 14.41 -6.54 20.17
CA HIS A 385 15.56 -6.78 19.31
C HIS A 385 16.26 -5.46 18.94
N VAL A 386 17.53 -5.57 18.58
CA VAL A 386 18.36 -4.47 18.11
C VAL A 386 18.15 -4.25 16.61
N GLY A 387 18.15 -3.00 16.16
CA GLY A 387 18.16 -2.67 14.75
C GLY A 387 16.86 -3.02 14.03
N ASP A 388 15.82 -2.27 14.34
CA ASP A 388 14.47 -2.43 13.82
C ASP A 388 14.18 -1.50 12.63
N TRP A 389 13.59 -2.06 11.58
CA TRP A 389 13.37 -1.40 10.30
C TRP A 389 11.91 -1.49 9.90
N GLU A 390 11.26 -0.33 9.84
CA GLU A 390 9.85 -0.20 9.48
C GLU A 390 9.69 0.78 8.33
N HIS A 391 8.61 0.68 7.55
CA HIS A 391 8.40 1.55 6.41
C HIS A 391 6.95 1.88 6.11
N VAL A 392 6.77 3.00 5.43
CA VAL A 392 5.53 3.34 4.75
C VAL A 392 5.84 3.53 3.28
N THR A 393 4.95 3.11 2.38
CA THR A 393 5.16 3.29 0.93
C THR A 393 4.12 4.22 0.36
N LEU A 394 4.57 5.33 -0.23
CA LEU A 394 3.72 6.25 -0.98
C LEU A 394 3.63 5.76 -2.43
N ARG A 395 2.42 5.57 -2.97
CA ARG A 395 2.21 5.27 -4.39
C ARG A 395 1.71 6.51 -5.12
N VAL A 396 2.51 7.00 -6.06
CA VAL A 396 2.27 8.26 -6.79
C VAL A 396 2.05 7.96 -8.26
N SER A 397 1.07 8.63 -8.88
CA SER A 397 0.85 8.60 -10.33
C SER A 397 2.01 9.24 -11.09
N ASN A 398 2.59 8.52 -12.06
CA ASN A 398 3.60 9.12 -12.95
C ASN A 398 2.98 10.03 -14.02
N PHE A 399 1.67 10.03 -14.18
CA PHE A 399 0.97 10.93 -15.10
C PHE A 399 0.88 12.36 -14.55
N SER A 400 0.74 12.52 -13.23
CA SER A 400 0.37 13.80 -12.62
C SER A 400 1.16 14.17 -11.35
N GLY A 401 1.84 13.19 -10.72
CA GLY A 401 2.41 13.37 -9.39
C GLY A 401 1.38 13.32 -8.25
N GLU A 402 0.15 12.88 -8.50
CA GLU A 402 -0.88 12.71 -7.47
C GLU A 402 -0.58 11.51 -6.57
N LEU A 403 -0.71 11.68 -5.24
CA LEU A 403 -0.68 10.58 -4.28
C LEU A 403 -1.95 9.74 -4.42
N LEU A 404 -1.80 8.47 -4.78
CA LEU A 404 -2.92 7.55 -4.98
C LEU A 404 -3.28 6.82 -3.68
N ARG A 405 -2.27 6.30 -2.97
CA ARG A 405 -2.45 5.54 -1.74
C ARG A 405 -1.16 5.44 -0.95
N MET A 406 -1.28 5.11 0.33
CA MET A 406 -0.15 4.86 1.22
C MET A 406 -0.26 3.46 1.83
N TYR A 407 0.85 2.72 1.82
CA TYR A 407 1.00 1.44 2.50
C TYR A 407 1.56 1.65 3.90
N PHE A 408 1.04 0.91 4.87
CA PHE A 408 1.50 0.91 6.25
C PHE A 408 2.08 -0.48 6.57
N SER A 409 3.40 -0.58 6.80
CA SER A 409 4.05 -1.82 7.24
C SER A 409 3.56 -2.15 8.64
N GLN A 410 2.88 -3.28 8.81
CA GLN A 410 2.45 -3.69 10.15
C GLN A 410 3.39 -4.75 10.68
N HIS A 411 3.46 -5.89 9.99
CA HIS A 411 4.31 -7.01 10.39
C HIS A 411 4.78 -7.70 9.09
N SER A 412 4.64 -9.02 8.98
CA SER A 412 4.93 -9.79 7.76
C SER A 412 4.08 -9.41 6.53
N ALA A 413 3.12 -8.50 6.70
CA ALA A 413 2.28 -7.86 5.70
C ALA A 413 1.75 -6.51 6.26
N GLY A 414 0.90 -5.83 5.51
CA GLY A 414 0.40 -4.51 5.86
C GLY A 414 -0.85 -4.15 5.06
N THR A 415 -1.19 -2.86 5.02
CA THR A 415 -2.43 -2.42 4.36
C THR A 415 -2.20 -1.20 3.50
N TRP A 416 -2.78 -1.20 2.31
CA TRP A 416 -2.91 -0.02 1.46
C TRP A 416 -4.16 0.76 1.86
N VAL A 417 -4.03 2.08 1.98
CA VAL A 417 -5.14 3.00 2.22
C VAL A 417 -5.12 4.08 1.15
N ASP A 418 -6.25 4.25 0.46
CA ASP A 418 -6.41 5.28 -0.56
C ASP A 418 -6.21 6.67 0.03
N ALA A 419 -5.66 7.59 -0.77
CA ALA A 419 -5.42 8.96 -0.33
C ALA A 419 -6.68 9.65 0.19
N SER A 420 -7.87 9.29 -0.34
CA SER A 420 -9.17 9.80 0.11
C SER A 420 -9.59 9.37 1.52
N ARG A 421 -8.89 8.40 2.10
CA ARG A 421 -9.18 7.81 3.41
C ARG A 421 -8.03 7.99 4.40
N LEU A 422 -6.93 8.63 3.99
CA LEU A 422 -5.82 8.92 4.88
C LEU A 422 -6.20 10.00 5.88
N GLU A 423 -5.61 9.92 7.06
CA GLU A 423 -5.58 11.04 8.00
C GLU A 423 -4.49 12.03 7.56
N TYR A 424 -4.81 13.32 7.60
CA TYR A 424 -3.88 14.40 7.29
C TYR A 424 -3.70 15.29 8.51
N LEU A 425 -2.51 15.89 8.64
CA LEU A 425 -2.25 16.82 9.73
C LEU A 425 -3.05 18.12 9.53
N ASP A 426 -3.75 18.56 10.58
CA ASP A 426 -4.50 19.82 10.56
C ASP A 426 -3.55 21.03 10.43
N GLY A 427 -3.88 21.95 9.53
CA GLY A 427 -3.03 23.10 9.16
C GLY A 427 -2.82 24.18 10.25
N GLY A 428 -3.32 23.98 11.47
CA GLY A 428 -3.21 24.93 12.59
C GLY A 428 -1.85 24.95 13.28
N ASP A 429 -1.05 23.87 13.19
CA ASP A 429 0.22 23.71 13.92
C ASP A 429 1.46 23.96 13.05
N GLY A 430 1.32 24.77 11.98
CA GLY A 430 2.43 25.05 11.05
C GLY A 430 2.92 23.81 10.27
N GLY A 431 2.19 22.71 10.31
CA GLY A 431 2.46 21.49 9.55
C GLY A 431 1.43 21.35 8.42
N GLY A 432 1.93 21.19 7.20
CA GLY A 432 1.13 21.17 5.99
C GLY A 432 0.24 19.94 5.84
N SER A 433 -0.48 19.94 4.73
CA SER A 433 -1.45 18.96 4.21
C SER A 433 -0.93 17.53 3.93
N ARG A 434 0.01 17.03 4.74
CA ARG A 434 0.67 15.73 4.55
C ARG A 434 -0.03 14.62 5.33
N PRO A 435 0.02 13.37 4.82
CA PRO A 435 -0.59 12.24 5.50
C PRO A 435 0.10 11.91 6.82
N VAL A 436 -0.62 11.18 7.67
CA VAL A 436 -0.16 10.75 8.99
C VAL A 436 -0.06 9.22 9.04
N ALA A 437 0.94 8.73 9.77
CA ALA A 437 1.04 7.34 10.19
C ALA A 437 1.27 7.25 11.70
N TYR A 438 0.90 6.10 12.28
CA TYR A 438 1.03 5.84 13.70
C TYR A 438 1.94 4.64 13.92
N ALA A 439 3.08 4.84 14.60
CA ALA A 439 3.93 3.76 15.06
C ALA A 439 3.31 3.12 16.32
N SER A 440 3.25 1.80 16.35
CA SER A 440 2.82 1.08 17.54
C SER A 440 3.86 1.16 18.65
N LEU A 441 3.40 1.24 19.89
CA LEU A 441 4.27 1.20 21.07
C LEU A 441 5.15 -0.04 21.05
N HIS A 442 6.47 0.15 21.21
CA HIS A 442 7.53 -0.84 21.23
C HIS A 442 7.77 -1.55 19.90
N GLY A 443 6.73 -2.06 19.24
CA GLY A 443 6.87 -2.86 18.02
C GLY A 443 7.03 -2.04 16.74
N HIS A 444 6.78 -0.72 16.79
CA HIS A 444 6.96 0.27 15.72
C HIS A 444 6.22 0.06 14.39
N ALA A 445 5.59 -1.09 14.19
CA ALA A 445 4.58 -1.36 13.18
C ALA A 445 3.67 -0.14 12.92
N PHE A 446 3.53 0.26 11.66
CA PHE A 446 2.75 1.40 11.22
C PHE A 446 1.29 1.08 10.96
N TYR A 447 0.42 1.99 11.39
CA TYR A 447 -1.02 1.91 11.20
C TYR A 447 -1.59 3.25 10.71
N PRO A 448 -2.70 3.22 9.93
CA PRO A 448 -3.34 4.43 9.41
C PRO A 448 -4.06 5.26 10.47
N ASN A 449 -4.39 4.67 11.63
CA ASN A 449 -5.19 5.31 12.66
C ASN A 449 -4.64 4.99 14.06
N ALA A 450 -4.87 5.90 15.01
CA ALA A 450 -4.69 5.61 16.42
C ALA A 450 -5.66 4.50 16.90
N GLY A 451 -5.28 3.76 17.92
CA GLY A 451 -6.05 2.66 18.49
C GLY A 451 -5.20 1.42 18.76
N THR A 452 -5.85 0.37 19.23
CA THR A 452 -5.20 -0.94 19.46
C THR A 452 -5.54 -1.89 18.32
N VAL A 453 -4.53 -2.42 17.65
CA VAL A 453 -4.66 -3.56 16.72
C VAL A 453 -4.12 -4.82 17.38
N LEU A 454 -4.89 -5.91 17.31
CA LEU A 454 -4.49 -7.21 17.86
C LEU A 454 -3.99 -8.14 16.75
N GLN A 455 -2.73 -8.54 16.83
CA GLN A 455 -2.14 -9.56 15.98
C GLN A 455 -2.41 -10.94 16.59
N GLY A 456 -3.41 -11.64 16.07
CA GLY A 456 -3.91 -12.90 16.62
C GLY A 456 -5.39 -13.12 16.29
N ASN A 457 -6.13 -13.78 17.19
CA ASN A 457 -7.57 -13.92 17.06
C ASN A 457 -8.27 -12.74 17.74
N SER A 458 -8.36 -11.63 17.02
CA SER A 458 -9.00 -10.39 17.47
C SER A 458 -10.47 -10.58 17.87
N GLY A 459 -11.20 -11.47 17.18
CA GLY A 459 -12.60 -11.81 17.50
C GLY A 459 -12.79 -12.45 18.88
N LEU A 460 -11.78 -13.16 19.39
CA LEU A 460 -11.74 -13.67 20.76
C LEU A 460 -11.04 -12.73 21.75
N GLY A 461 -10.56 -11.56 21.29
CA GLY A 461 -9.76 -10.64 22.07
C GLY A 461 -8.40 -11.22 22.49
N ILE A 462 -7.80 -12.06 21.65
CA ILE A 462 -6.52 -12.73 21.91
C ILE A 462 -5.49 -12.31 20.85
N GLY A 463 -4.41 -11.65 21.23
CA GLY A 463 -3.37 -11.26 20.29
C GLY A 463 -2.25 -10.42 20.90
N ILE A 464 -1.15 -10.28 20.17
CA ILE A 464 -0.12 -9.28 20.47
C ILE A 464 -0.73 -7.90 20.20
N ARG A 465 -0.48 -6.96 21.11
CA ARG A 465 -1.04 -5.61 21.09
C ARG A 465 -0.10 -4.68 20.32
N ASN A 466 -0.66 -4.03 19.32
CA ASN A 466 -0.05 -2.91 18.63
C ASN A 466 -0.84 -1.67 19.04
N ASP A 467 -0.32 -0.92 20.01
CA ASP A 467 -0.99 0.23 20.60
C ASP A 467 -0.49 1.53 19.95
N CYS A 468 -1.35 2.21 19.21
CA CYS A 468 -1.07 3.45 18.48
C CYS A 468 -1.78 4.64 19.13
N ALA A 469 -1.08 5.75 19.33
CA ALA A 469 -1.66 6.99 19.87
C ALA A 469 -0.83 8.21 19.46
N ARG A 470 -1.43 9.41 19.54
CA ARG A 470 -0.74 10.68 19.25
C ARG A 470 0.17 11.07 20.42
N GLY A 471 1.47 10.85 20.28
CA GLY A 471 2.52 11.35 21.17
C GLY A 471 3.51 12.25 20.44
N SER A 472 4.80 12.06 20.70
CA SER A 472 5.88 12.71 19.94
C SER A 472 5.74 12.42 18.45
N ARG A 473 6.21 13.32 17.59
CA ARG A 473 6.02 13.22 16.14
C ARG A 473 7.36 13.32 15.42
N LEU A 474 7.65 12.37 14.54
CA LEU A 474 8.70 12.48 13.54
C LEU A 474 8.11 13.10 12.28
N ASP A 475 8.63 14.27 11.89
CA ASP A 475 8.42 14.78 10.53
C ASP A 475 9.38 14.04 9.60
N THR A 476 8.87 13.18 8.71
CA THR A 476 9.74 12.41 7.81
C THR A 476 10.16 13.23 6.58
N GLY A 477 9.51 14.37 6.31
CA GLY A 477 9.91 15.31 5.25
C GLY A 477 10.95 16.32 5.73
N ALA A 478 10.98 17.49 5.09
CA ALA A 478 11.83 18.64 5.48
C ALA A 478 13.29 18.28 5.86
N GLY A 479 14.14 17.98 4.86
CA GLY A 479 15.59 17.79 5.05
C GLY A 479 16.01 16.52 5.83
N ARG A 480 15.06 15.64 6.17
CA ARG A 480 15.32 14.34 6.81
C ARG A 480 15.26 13.15 5.87
N CYS A 481 14.71 13.32 4.66
CA CYS A 481 14.74 12.28 3.64
C CYS A 481 16.12 12.17 2.98
N GLU A 482 16.61 10.95 2.87
CA GLU A 482 17.78 10.59 2.06
C GLU A 482 17.34 9.57 1.01
N VAL A 483 17.36 9.94 -0.27
CA VAL A 483 17.10 8.98 -1.35
C VAL A 483 18.32 8.07 -1.46
N VAL A 484 18.20 6.86 -0.93
CA VAL A 484 19.30 5.90 -0.86
C VAL A 484 19.32 4.92 -2.03
N SER A 485 18.19 4.76 -2.73
CA SER A 485 18.09 3.87 -3.89
C SER A 485 17.03 4.37 -4.86
N ALA A 486 17.44 4.54 -6.12
CA ALA A 486 16.59 4.79 -7.27
C ALA A 486 17.34 4.23 -8.48
N GLU A 487 17.19 2.93 -8.72
CA GLU A 487 18.00 2.17 -9.69
C GLU A 487 17.95 2.79 -11.10
N TYR A 488 16.76 3.25 -11.51
CA TYR A 488 16.53 3.91 -12.81
C TYR A 488 17.25 5.26 -12.98
N LEU A 489 17.74 5.86 -11.89
CA LEU A 489 18.58 7.08 -11.89
C LEU A 489 20.06 6.78 -11.58
N GLY A 490 20.41 5.53 -11.29
CA GLY A 490 21.77 5.16 -10.87
C GLY A 490 22.20 5.80 -9.54
N VAL A 491 21.26 6.07 -8.63
CA VAL A 491 21.60 6.60 -7.29
C VAL A 491 22.56 5.66 -6.59
N LYS A 492 23.67 6.21 -6.11
CA LYS A 492 24.69 5.45 -5.39
C LYS A 492 24.17 5.07 -3.99
N GLU A 493 24.03 3.78 -3.78
CA GLU A 493 23.61 3.22 -2.50
C GLU A 493 24.70 3.34 -1.43
N PRO A 494 24.34 3.63 -0.16
CA PRO A 494 25.30 3.63 0.94
C PRO A 494 25.72 2.19 1.31
N ALA A 495 26.93 2.03 1.84
CA ALA A 495 27.51 0.69 2.09
C ALA A 495 26.69 -0.15 3.07
N TRP A 496 26.09 0.47 4.10
CA TRP A 496 25.24 -0.24 5.05
C TRP A 496 23.97 -0.84 4.41
N LEU A 497 23.48 -0.28 3.30
CA LEU A 497 22.28 -0.78 2.65
C LEU A 497 22.51 -2.16 2.02
N GLY A 498 23.75 -2.47 1.65
CA GLY A 498 24.18 -3.78 1.14
C GLY A 498 24.49 -4.81 2.22
N PHE A 499 24.30 -4.48 3.50
CA PHE A 499 24.47 -5.42 4.61
C PHE A 499 23.22 -6.30 4.76
N GLU A 500 23.30 -7.49 4.15
CA GLU A 500 22.20 -8.48 4.05
C GLU A 500 22.14 -9.48 5.22
N ARG A 501 22.80 -9.20 6.35
CA ARG A 501 22.79 -10.05 7.56
C ARG A 501 22.01 -9.38 8.69
N GLU A 502 22.05 -9.96 9.89
CA GLU A 502 21.26 -9.49 11.01
C GLU A 502 21.75 -8.13 11.56
N TRP A 503 20.81 -7.18 11.69
CA TRP A 503 21.00 -5.87 12.31
C TRP A 503 20.92 -5.91 13.84
N GLY A 504 20.66 -7.09 14.39
CA GLY A 504 20.61 -7.37 15.82
C GLY A 504 21.01 -8.81 16.11
N PRO A 505 21.33 -9.15 17.37
CA PRO A 505 21.54 -10.54 17.75
C PRO A 505 20.25 -11.35 17.56
N ARG A 506 20.40 -12.65 17.33
CA ARG A 506 19.28 -13.58 17.36
C ARG A 506 19.01 -13.96 18.81
N ASP A 507 17.93 -13.42 19.36
CA ASP A 507 17.51 -13.76 20.72
C ASP A 507 16.73 -15.09 20.71
N GLU A 508 17.33 -16.14 21.27
CA GLU A 508 16.64 -17.41 21.55
C GLU A 508 16.02 -17.36 22.95
N TYR A 509 14.75 -16.94 23.04
CA TYR A 509 14.02 -16.96 24.31
C TYR A 509 13.50 -18.36 24.65
N ASP A 510 13.67 -18.78 25.91
CA ASP A 510 12.82 -19.82 26.49
C ASP A 510 11.44 -19.19 26.76
N ILE A 511 10.58 -19.16 25.73
CA ILE A 511 9.25 -18.55 25.73
C ILE A 511 8.43 -19.02 26.95
N GLY A 512 8.53 -20.30 27.27
CA GLY A 512 7.85 -20.90 28.42
C GLY A 512 8.34 -20.29 29.74
N ARG A 513 9.65 -20.15 29.91
CA ARG A 513 10.25 -19.52 31.10
C ARG A 513 9.88 -18.05 31.22
N GLU A 514 10.00 -17.28 30.14
CA GLU A 514 9.71 -15.84 30.18
C GLU A 514 8.22 -15.56 30.44
N ILE A 515 7.31 -16.31 29.81
CA ILE A 515 5.87 -16.22 30.13
C ILE A 515 5.60 -16.64 31.58
N ASN A 516 6.24 -17.70 32.06
CA ASN A 516 6.07 -18.13 33.45
C ASN A 516 6.59 -17.10 34.45
N ARG A 517 7.62 -16.32 34.09
CA ARG A 517 8.17 -15.24 34.89
C ARG A 517 7.28 -13.99 34.85
N ALA A 518 6.97 -13.50 33.64
CA ALA A 518 6.23 -12.27 33.41
C ALA A 518 4.74 -12.38 33.78
N ALA A 519 4.14 -13.56 33.60
CA ALA A 519 2.72 -13.81 33.79
C ALA A 519 2.44 -14.86 34.88
N ARG A 520 3.31 -14.97 35.89
CA ARG A 520 3.23 -16.00 36.96
C ARG A 520 1.88 -16.06 37.70
N LEU A 521 1.21 -14.91 37.82
CA LEU A 521 -0.08 -14.76 38.51
C LEU A 521 -1.27 -15.22 37.67
N LEU A 522 -1.06 -15.52 36.38
CA LEU A 522 -2.13 -15.98 35.48
C LEU A 522 -2.38 -17.49 35.62
N PRO A 523 -3.65 -17.94 35.45
CA PRO A 523 -3.98 -19.35 35.39
C PRO A 523 -3.14 -20.08 34.33
N ARG A 524 -2.79 -21.34 34.61
CA ARG A 524 -1.96 -22.17 33.70
C ARG A 524 -2.51 -22.22 32.28
N SER A 525 -3.82 -22.35 32.12
CA SER A 525 -4.49 -22.37 30.81
C SER A 525 -4.37 -21.04 30.03
N VAL A 526 -4.22 -19.90 30.72
CA VAL A 526 -3.96 -18.59 30.08
C VAL A 526 -2.51 -18.52 29.62
N ARG A 527 -1.56 -18.97 30.45
CA ARG A 527 -0.13 -19.04 30.09
C ARG A 527 0.13 -19.95 28.90
N GLU A 528 -0.52 -21.12 28.85
CA GLU A 528 -0.40 -22.06 27.72
C GLU A 528 -0.97 -21.47 26.41
N ARG A 529 -2.09 -20.74 26.47
CA ARG A 529 -2.62 -20.02 25.30
C ARG A 529 -1.71 -18.89 24.85
N LEU A 530 -1.09 -18.19 25.80
CA LEU A 530 -0.15 -17.12 25.50
C LEU A 530 1.13 -17.66 24.86
N ALA A 531 1.68 -18.77 25.34
CA ALA A 531 2.85 -19.42 24.75
C ALA A 531 2.58 -19.82 23.30
N LYS A 532 1.45 -20.47 23.02
CA LYS A 532 1.05 -20.82 21.65
C LYS A 532 0.86 -19.61 20.74
N LEU A 533 0.36 -18.50 21.28
CA LEU A 533 0.23 -17.25 20.53
C LEU A 533 1.62 -16.69 20.17
N VAL A 534 2.52 -16.59 21.15
CA VAL A 534 3.87 -16.07 20.97
C VAL A 534 4.65 -16.95 19.99
N GLU A 535 4.64 -18.27 20.16
CA GLU A 535 5.30 -19.21 19.24
C GLU A 535 4.82 -19.07 17.80
N LYS A 536 3.53 -18.76 17.62
CA LYS A 536 2.94 -18.57 16.30
C LYS A 536 3.29 -17.22 15.66
N VAL A 537 3.48 -16.18 16.47
CA VAL A 537 3.47 -14.79 16.01
C VAL A 537 4.86 -14.15 16.04
N LEU A 538 5.70 -14.49 17.01
CA LEU A 538 6.96 -13.79 17.30
C LEU A 538 8.22 -14.65 17.09
N VAL A 539 8.08 -15.90 16.63
CA VAL A 539 9.25 -16.74 16.30
C VAL A 539 9.69 -16.43 14.87
N GLY A 540 10.86 -15.83 14.71
CA GLY A 540 11.40 -15.39 13.43
C GLY A 540 12.93 -15.43 13.35
N GLU A 541 13.44 -15.09 12.16
CA GLU A 541 14.85 -14.76 11.96
C GLU A 541 15.18 -13.40 12.62
N GLY A 542 16.44 -13.15 12.92
CA GLY A 542 16.86 -11.86 13.49
C GLY A 542 16.51 -10.69 12.56
N PRO A 543 16.45 -9.45 13.09
CA PRO A 543 16.07 -8.30 12.28
C PRO A 543 17.08 -8.09 11.15
N THR A 544 16.61 -7.77 9.95
CA THR A 544 17.45 -7.62 8.76
C THR A 544 17.29 -6.22 8.15
N GLY A 545 18.23 -5.83 7.30
CA GLY A 545 18.19 -4.53 6.63
C GLY A 545 17.13 -4.47 5.52
N PRO A 546 16.79 -3.26 5.03
CA PRO A 546 15.69 -3.03 4.09
C PRO A 546 15.69 -3.93 2.84
N LYS A 547 16.87 -4.24 2.29
CA LYS A 547 17.01 -5.10 1.08
C LYS A 547 16.54 -6.54 1.27
N MET A 548 16.50 -7.03 2.51
CA MET A 548 16.06 -8.38 2.83
C MET A 548 14.54 -8.50 2.87
N HIS A 549 13.81 -7.38 2.88
CA HIS A 549 12.36 -7.39 2.80
C HIS A 549 11.93 -7.64 1.35
N GLY A 550 11.03 -8.58 1.13
CA GLY A 550 10.62 -8.99 -0.23
C GLY A 550 10.01 -7.85 -1.06
N ASN A 551 9.44 -6.85 -0.40
CA ASN A 551 8.92 -5.63 -1.03
C ASN A 551 10.03 -4.70 -1.56
N TRP A 552 11.31 -4.92 -1.27
CA TRP A 552 12.39 -4.14 -1.85
C TRP A 552 12.40 -4.25 -3.39
N ARG A 553 12.08 -5.43 -3.94
CA ARG A 553 11.97 -5.66 -5.39
C ARG A 553 10.54 -5.92 -5.86
N ASN A 554 9.68 -6.40 -4.97
CA ASN A 554 8.29 -6.73 -5.30
C ASN A 554 7.32 -5.64 -4.83
N ASP A 555 6.04 -5.81 -5.13
CA ASP A 555 4.97 -4.97 -4.57
C ASP A 555 4.84 -5.20 -3.05
N GLU A 556 4.25 -4.22 -2.36
CA GLU A 556 3.95 -4.36 -0.94
C GLU A 556 2.94 -5.48 -0.69
N ARG A 557 3.15 -6.25 0.39
CA ARG A 557 2.32 -7.41 0.71
C ARG A 557 1.10 -7.00 1.55
N GLU A 558 -0.09 -7.29 1.06
CA GLU A 558 -1.35 -7.07 1.80
C GLU A 558 -1.61 -8.19 2.83
N ALA A 559 -2.20 -7.81 3.96
CA ALA A 559 -2.48 -8.67 5.13
C ALA A 559 -3.78 -9.47 5.04
#